data_AF-A0A110B556-F1
#
_entry.id   AF-A0A110B556-F1
#
_cell.length_a   1.000
_cell.length_b   1.000
_cell.length_c   1.000
_cell.angle_alpha   90.00
_cell.angle_beta   90.00
_cell.angle_gamma   90.00
#
_symmetry.space_group_name_H-M   'P 1'
#
loop_
_entity.id
_entity.type
_entity.pdbx_description
1 polymer ?
#
loop_
_entity_poly.entity_id
_entity_poly.type
_entity_poly.pdbx_seq_one_letter_code
_entity_poly.pdbx_strand_id
1 'polypeptide(L)'
;MLEVVLMENVISAQEIKRRGISAVDQALKNGPVHVIQRNRPRYVILSEESYQRLSEGAQARKRLWDRLLGDDEAYGAARNRAELDRELQSEREGWRD
;
A
#
# COMPACT_ATOMS: atom_id res chain seq x y z
N MET A 1 -10.35 19.67 9.24
CA MET A 1 -11.59 18.88 9.39
C MET A 1 -11.31 17.53 8.73
N LEU A 2 -10.53 16.68 9.42
CA LEU A 2 -10.10 15.38 8.90
C LEU A 2 -11.32 14.47 8.80
N GLU A 3 -11.46 13.86 7.63
CA GLU A 3 -12.52 12.93 7.26
C GLU A 3 -12.93 12.05 8.44
N VAL A 4 -14.21 12.13 8.76
CA VAL A 4 -14.92 11.00 9.36
C VAL A 4 -14.92 9.91 8.29
N VAL A 5 -13.80 9.18 8.14
CA VAL A 5 -13.88 7.81 7.65
C VAL A 5 -14.89 7.17 8.59
N LEU A 6 -16.07 6.84 8.05
CA LEU A 6 -17.12 6.19 8.82
C LEU A 6 -16.45 5.01 9.52
N MET A 7 -16.30 5.11 10.84
CA MET A 7 -15.67 4.07 11.64
C MET A 7 -16.72 2.97 11.77
N GLU A 8 -16.95 2.24 10.68
CA GLU A 8 -18.04 1.27 10.55
C GLU A 8 -17.78 0.03 11.40
N ASN A 9 -16.51 -0.22 11.76
CA ASN A 9 -16.11 -1.34 12.59
C ASN A 9 -15.20 -0.90 13.74
N VAL A 10 -15.77 -0.82 14.95
CA VAL A 10 -15.14 -0.23 16.13
C VAL A 10 -15.26 -1.16 17.33
N ILE A 11 -14.19 -1.26 18.11
CA ILE A 11 -14.18 -1.92 19.41
C ILE A 11 -13.54 -1.00 20.46
N SER A 12 -14.08 -0.97 21.67
CA SER A 12 -13.44 -0.24 22.76
C SER A 12 -12.30 -1.06 23.37
N ALA A 13 -11.26 -0.38 23.87
CA ALA A 13 -10.20 -1.04 24.62
C ALA A 13 -10.74 -1.77 25.87
N GLN A 14 -11.87 -1.33 26.43
CA GLN A 14 -12.53 -1.99 27.55
C GLN A 14 -13.19 -3.30 27.13
N GLU A 15 -13.84 -3.35 25.97
CA GLU A 15 -14.43 -4.57 25.43
C GLU A 15 -13.35 -5.64 25.17
N ILE A 16 -12.22 -5.25 24.57
CA ILE A 16 -11.06 -6.15 24.38
C ILE A 16 -10.57 -6.69 25.73
N LYS A 17 -10.42 -5.82 26.74
CA LYS A 17 -10.01 -6.26 28.09
C LYS A 17 -11.00 -7.23 28.74
N ARG A 18 -12.30 -7.04 28.51
CA ARG A 18 -13.36 -7.87 29.09
C ARG A 18 -13.50 -9.23 28.42
N ARG A 19 -13.40 -9.27 27.08
CA ARG A 19 -13.74 -10.44 26.26
C ARG A 19 -12.51 -11.13 25.66
N GLY A 20 -11.33 -10.52 25.76
CA GLY A 20 -10.08 -11.04 25.21
C GLY A 20 -10.04 -11.01 23.68
N ILE A 21 -9.19 -11.87 23.12
CA ILE A 21 -8.92 -11.94 21.68
C ILE A 21 -10.16 -12.32 20.87
N SER A 22 -11.08 -13.11 21.42
CA SER A 22 -12.28 -13.53 20.70
C SER A 22 -13.20 -12.37 20.27
N ALA A 23 -13.20 -11.24 21.01
CA ALA A 23 -13.93 -10.06 20.56
C ALA A 23 -13.26 -9.39 19.35
N VAL A 24 -11.93 -9.45 19.27
CA VAL A 24 -11.16 -9.00 18.12
C VAL A 24 -11.44 -9.91 16.92
N ASP A 25 -11.40 -11.23 17.11
CA ASP A 25 -11.66 -12.21 16.06
C ASP A 25 -13.04 -12.03 15.43
N GLN A 26 -14.06 -11.77 16.25
CA GLN A 26 -15.42 -11.54 15.76
C GLN A 26 -15.54 -10.20 15.03
N ALA A 27 -14.92 -9.14 15.56
CA ALA A 27 -14.95 -7.83 14.90
C ALA A 27 -14.21 -7.85 13.56
N LEU A 28 -13.09 -8.57 13.45
CA LEU A 28 -12.30 -8.68 12.23
C LEU A 28 -13.04 -9.35 11.06
N LYS A 29 -14.11 -10.11 11.32
CA LYS A 29 -14.97 -10.67 10.26
C LYS A 29 -15.62 -9.60 9.39
N ASN A 30 -15.81 -8.40 9.94
CA ASN A 30 -16.38 -7.26 9.24
C ASN A 30 -15.28 -6.34 8.64
N GLY A 31 -14.03 -6.80 8.60
CA GLY A 31 -12.88 -6.04 8.10
C GLY A 31 -12.05 -5.37 9.19
N PRO A 32 -11.22 -4.36 8.84
CA PRO A 32 -10.36 -3.62 9.77
C PRO A 32 -11.12 -3.07 10.97
N VAL A 33 -10.56 -3.20 12.16
CA VAL A 33 -11.23 -2.79 13.41
C VAL A 33 -10.51 -1.59 14.01
N HIS A 34 -11.23 -0.50 14.24
CA HIS A 34 -10.71 0.64 14.97
C HIS A 34 -10.86 0.44 16.48
N VAL A 35 -9.78 0.70 17.23
CA VAL A 35 -9.80 0.63 18.69
C VAL A 35 -9.96 2.02 19.29
N ILE A 36 -11.03 2.21 20.06
CA ILE A 36 -11.26 3.43 20.84
C ILE A 36 -10.68 3.29 22.25
N GLN A 37 -9.84 4.24 22.64
CA GLN A 37 -9.29 4.34 24.00
C GLN A 37 -9.35 5.79 24.47
N ARG A 38 -9.90 6.03 25.67
CA ARG A 38 -10.12 7.38 26.23
C ARG A 38 -10.90 8.29 25.26
N ASN A 39 -12.01 7.77 24.73
CA ASN A 39 -12.92 8.46 23.80
C ASN A 39 -12.26 8.95 22.50
N ARG A 40 -11.16 8.30 22.06
CA ARG A 40 -10.49 8.62 20.80
C ARG A 40 -10.04 7.37 20.06
N PRO A 41 -10.07 7.36 18.71
CA PRO A 41 -9.42 6.34 17.89
C PRO A 41 -7.92 6.35 18.15
N ARG A 42 -7.34 5.18 18.46
CA ARG A 42 -5.91 5.07 18.81
C ARG A 42 -5.16 4.02 18.01
N TYR A 43 -5.84 2.93 17.65
CA TYR A 43 -5.23 1.82 16.93
C TYR A 43 -6.19 1.31 15.86
N VAL A 44 -5.63 0.61 14.88
CA VAL A 44 -6.38 -0.20 13.92
C VAL A 44 -5.81 -1.61 14.01
N ILE A 45 -6.68 -2.60 14.07
CA ILE A 45 -6.33 -4.02 14.01
C ILE A 45 -6.70 -4.54 12.62
N LEU A 46 -5.76 -5.24 12.01
CA LEU A 46 -5.91 -5.90 10.71
C LEU A 46 -5.68 -7.40 10.89
N SER A 47 -6.24 -8.21 9.99
CA SER A 47 -5.73 -9.57 9.82
C SER A 47 -4.29 -9.53 9.32
N GLU A 48 -3.51 -10.57 9.60
CA GLU A 48 -2.12 -10.67 9.14
C GLU A 48 -2.02 -10.51 7.62
N GLU A 49 -2.90 -11.18 6.87
CA GLU A 49 -2.95 -11.08 5.41
C GLU A 49 -3.20 -9.64 4.92
N SER A 50 -4.12 -8.92 5.57
CA SER A 50 -4.41 -7.53 5.23
C SER A 50 -3.23 -6.61 5.55
N TYR A 51 -2.52 -6.88 6.65
CA TYR A 51 -1.31 -6.15 7.02
C TYR A 51 -0.18 -6.38 6.01
N GLN A 52 0.06 -7.63 5.59
CA GLN A 52 1.06 -7.95 4.58
C GLN A 52 0.77 -7.23 3.26
N ARG A 53 -0.47 -7.31 2.76
CA ARG A 53 -0.89 -6.58 1.54
C ARG A 53 -0.66 -5.06 1.65
N LEU A 54 -0.99 -4.47 2.81
CA LEU A 54 -0.76 -3.04 3.05
C LEU A 54 0.74 -2.69 3.05
N SER A 55 1.55 -3.51 3.73
CA SER A 55 3.00 -3.33 3.87
C SER A 55 3.71 -3.47 2.53
N GLU A 56 3.41 -4.52 1.77
CA GLU A 56 3.94 -4.78 0.44
C GLU A 56 3.61 -3.63 -0.52
N GLY A 57 2.36 -3.16 -0.52
CA GLY A 57 1.94 -2.02 -1.34
C GLY A 57 2.69 -0.74 -0.99
N ALA A 58 2.95 -0.49 0.29
CA ALA A 58 3.74 0.66 0.73
C ALA A 58 5.21 0.55 0.28
N GLN A 59 5.81 -0.64 0.41
CA GLN A 59 7.17 -0.89 -0.05
C GLN A 59 7.30 -0.74 -1.57
N ALA A 60 6.37 -1.29 -2.34
CA ALA A 60 6.36 -1.17 -3.79
C ALA A 60 6.26 0.29 -4.25
N ARG A 61 5.37 1.08 -3.62
CA ARG A 61 5.28 2.53 -3.88
C ARG A 61 6.57 3.26 -3.53
N LYS A 62 7.17 2.97 -2.38
CA LYS A 62 8.44 3.59 -1.99
C LYS A 62 9.53 3.30 -3.02
N ARG A 63 9.71 2.04 -3.42
CA ARG A 63 10.69 1.64 -4.45
C ARG A 63 10.45 2.35 -5.79
N LEU A 64 9.19 2.50 -6.19
CA LEU A 64 8.83 3.25 -7.40
C LEU A 64 9.25 4.72 -7.28
N TRP A 65 8.95 5.37 -6.16
CA TRP A 65 9.33 6.77 -5.92
C TRP A 65 10.84 6.95 -5.82
N ASP A 66 11.54 6.05 -5.14
CA ASP A 66 13.01 6.06 -5.06
C ASP A 66 13.64 5.95 -6.46
N ARG A 67 13.06 5.14 -7.35
CA ARG A 67 13.51 5.04 -8.75
C ARG A 67 13.19 6.28 -9.58
N LEU A 68 12.02 6.89 -9.39
CA LEU A 68 11.56 8.02 -10.19
C LEU A 68 12.20 9.35 -9.76
N LEU A 69 12.48 9.51 -8.47
CA LEU A 69 12.99 10.73 -7.85
C LEU A 69 14.45 10.63 -7.43
N GLY A 70 15.06 9.45 -7.55
CA GLY A 70 16.50 9.31 -7.37
C GLY A 70 17.23 10.19 -8.36
N ASP A 71 18.26 10.91 -7.89
CA ASP A 71 19.16 11.66 -8.76
C ASP A 71 19.83 10.69 -9.71
N ASP A 72 19.35 10.70 -10.93
CA ASP A 72 19.82 9.84 -11.98
C ASP A 72 21.10 10.44 -12.57
N GLU A 73 22.25 10.08 -11.99
CA GLU A 73 23.47 9.91 -12.79
C GLU A 73 23.29 8.80 -13.85
N ALA A 74 22.19 8.02 -13.78
CA ALA A 74 21.89 6.87 -14.62
C ALA A 74 20.59 6.98 -15.46
N TYR A 75 19.96 8.16 -15.62
CA TYR A 75 19.07 8.41 -16.79
C TYR A 75 20.05 8.56 -17.95
N GLY A 76 20.51 7.40 -18.43
CA GLY A 76 21.69 7.26 -19.27
C GLY A 76 21.75 8.34 -20.31
N ALA A 77 22.87 9.07 -20.33
CA ALA A 77 23.26 10.10 -21.27
C ALA A 77 22.18 10.36 -22.34
N ALA A 78 21.27 11.31 -22.08
CA ALA A 78 20.11 11.67 -22.90
C ALA A 78 20.04 10.92 -24.25
N ARG A 79 19.48 9.70 -24.26
CA ARG A 79 19.46 8.88 -25.49
C ARG A 79 18.73 9.66 -26.57
N ASN A 80 19.36 9.80 -27.74
CA ASN A 80 18.79 10.56 -28.84
C ASN A 80 17.55 9.83 -29.36
N ARG A 81 16.45 10.55 -29.54
CA ARG A 81 15.20 10.03 -30.13
C ARG A 81 15.43 9.20 -31.40
N ALA A 82 16.33 9.65 -32.28
CA ALA A 82 16.63 8.94 -33.53
C ALA A 82 17.31 7.57 -33.33
N GLU A 83 17.99 7.38 -32.20
CA GLU A 83 18.59 6.10 -31.84
C GLU A 83 17.54 5.13 -31.31
N LEU A 84 16.64 5.63 -30.45
CA LEU A 84 15.50 4.86 -29.93
C LEU A 84 14.54 4.44 -31.04
N ASP A 85 14.22 5.34 -31.96
CA ASP A 85 13.34 5.06 -33.10
C ASP A 85 13.94 3.97 -34.00
N ARG A 86 15.27 3.94 -34.16
CA ARG A 86 15.97 2.92 -34.96
C ARG A 86 15.98 1.56 -34.29
N GLU A 87 16.20 1.52 -32.97
CA GLU A 87 16.16 0.30 -32.16
C GLU A 87 14.77 -0.34 -32.21
N LEU A 88 13.72 0.44 -31.93
CA LEU A 88 12.32 0.01 -32.04
C LEU A 88 11.94 -0.51 -33.43
N GLN A 89 12.44 0.14 -34.49
CA GLN A 89 12.22 -0.29 -35.87
C GLN A 89 12.84 -1.68 -36.11
N SER A 90 14.08 -1.89 -35.66
CA SER A 90 14.78 -3.16 -35.83
C SER A 90 14.12 -4.33 -35.09
N GLU A 91 13.58 -4.10 -33.89
CA GLU A 91 12.81 -5.10 -33.14
C GLU A 91 11.52 -5.49 -33.88
N ARG A 92 10.81 -4.50 -34.43
CA ARG A 92 9.54 -4.72 -35.16
C ARG A 92 9.74 -5.43 -36.49
N GLU A 93 10.86 -5.18 -37.16
CA GLU A 93 11.23 -5.89 -38.39
C GLU A 93 11.57 -7.36 -38.13
N GLY A 94 12.16 -7.67 -36.97
CA GLY A 94 12.44 -9.05 -36.55
C GLY A 94 11.23 -9.90 -36.13
N TRP A 95 10.05 -9.29 -35.99
CA TRP A 95 8.79 -9.99 -35.62
C TRP A 95 7.93 -10.32 -36.85
N ARG A 96 8.42 -10.03 -38.06
CA ARG A 96 7.69 -10.21 -39.32
C ARG A 96 8.04 -11.48 -40.11
N ASP A 97 8.91 -12.32 -39.55
CA ASP A 97 9.18 -13.71 -39.97
C ASP A 97 8.60 -14.70 -38.94
#